data_AF-A0A8H5U3E3-F1
#
_entry.id   AF-A0A8H5U3E3-F1
#
_cell.length_a   1.000
_cell.length_b   1.000
_cell.length_c   1.000
_cell.angle_alpha   90.00
_cell.angle_beta   90.00
_cell.angle_gamma   90.00
#
_symmetry.space_group_name_H-M   'P 1'
#
loop_
_entity.id
_entity.type
_entity.pdbx_description
1 polymer ?
#
loop_
_entity_poly.entity_id
_entity_poly.type
_entity_poly.pdbx_seq_one_letter_code
_entity_poly.pdbx_strand_id
1 'polypeptide(L)'
;MNRHFNGPAHGLSLDILNYHGNLFRYKGGTEQWTSIGRIIQDELFLQRTLVIWFPEYLGVQELLGKFYLPICLHISSNIKRQEDGYVHSGLYTLPELVELSRGFKSCENSLGSCPICFTDYSITIRWETRQKQGWRIEVASYQQLGSCRSPYDWKWRLAAEQSTWNEPRCRTRKPGLVRQRWMCPDGLIQPEGKYVGKARRQPGSLLGSRRCPWGAGCYGPECEERYNAEENHPPRVDFFRRNLTWWYPTEV
;
A
#
# COMPACT_ATOMS: atom_id res chain seq x y z
N MET A 1 -13.39 17.04 11.88
CA MET A 1 -12.02 17.46 12.28
C MET A 1 -11.84 18.93 11.88
N ASN A 2 -12.28 19.89 12.71
CA ASN A 2 -12.43 21.32 12.38
C ASN A 2 -11.59 22.20 13.33
N ARG A 3 -10.29 21.91 13.46
CA ARG A 3 -9.40 22.51 14.48
C ARG A 3 -9.12 24.00 14.32
N HIS A 4 -9.28 24.53 13.12
CA HIS A 4 -9.15 25.95 12.80
C HIS A 4 -10.42 26.74 13.09
N PHE A 5 -11.59 26.08 13.27
CA PHE A 5 -12.81 26.75 13.70
C PHE A 5 -12.94 26.86 15.22
N ASN A 6 -12.36 25.92 15.98
CA ASN A 6 -12.54 25.83 17.44
C ASN A 6 -11.22 25.92 18.24
N GLY A 7 -10.08 26.09 17.59
CA GLY A 7 -8.78 26.21 18.27
C GLY A 7 -8.09 24.86 18.61
N PRO A 8 -6.79 24.91 18.98
CA PRO A 8 -5.94 23.74 19.15
C PRO A 8 -6.41 22.73 20.21
N ALA A 9 -7.26 23.13 21.14
CA ALA A 9 -7.78 22.30 22.24
C ALA A 9 -8.98 21.40 21.85
N HIS A 10 -9.55 21.54 20.64
CA HIS A 10 -10.89 20.97 20.33
C HIS A 10 -10.90 19.96 19.18
N GLY A 11 -9.81 19.21 18.97
CA GLY A 11 -9.80 18.03 18.09
C GLY A 11 -8.95 16.88 18.64
N LEU A 12 -9.21 15.65 18.19
CA LEU A 12 -8.50 14.40 18.57
C LEU A 12 -6.99 14.58 18.63
N SER A 13 -6.40 14.59 19.85
CA SER A 13 -4.95 14.78 20.03
C SER A 13 -4.16 13.89 19.07
N LEU A 14 -3.11 14.44 18.46
CA LEU A 14 -2.22 13.65 17.61
C LEU A 14 -1.59 12.50 18.40
N ASP A 15 -1.47 12.63 19.73
CA ASP A 15 -0.96 11.59 20.60
C ASP A 15 -1.80 10.31 20.54
N ILE A 16 -3.09 10.41 20.19
CA ILE A 16 -3.97 9.25 20.01
C ILE A 16 -3.59 8.45 18.75
N LEU A 17 -2.95 9.10 17.77
CA LEU A 17 -2.44 8.47 16.55
C LEU A 17 -1.00 7.97 16.72
N ASN A 18 -0.30 8.46 17.74
CA ASN A 18 1.03 8.01 18.10
C ASN A 18 0.89 6.69 18.86
N TYR A 19 1.51 5.65 18.30
CA TYR A 19 1.49 4.32 18.88
C TYR A 19 2.91 3.80 18.92
N HIS A 20 3.34 3.37 20.10
CA HIS A 20 4.59 2.64 20.28
C HIS A 20 4.23 1.26 20.78
N GLY A 21 4.00 0.35 19.85
CA GLY A 21 3.58 -1.00 20.14
C GLY A 21 4.66 -1.81 20.85
N ASN A 22 4.17 -2.73 21.68
CA ASN A 22 5.02 -3.73 22.31
C ASN A 22 5.67 -4.64 21.27
N LEU A 23 6.81 -5.21 21.62
CA LEU A 23 7.43 -6.30 20.87
C LEU A 23 6.60 -7.57 21.06
N PHE A 24 5.83 -7.96 20.05
CA PHE A 24 5.10 -9.22 20.07
C PHE A 24 6.05 -10.35 19.68
N ARG A 25 5.99 -11.45 20.44
CA ARG A 25 6.78 -12.66 20.19
C ARG A 25 5.83 -13.81 19.91
N TYR A 26 6.07 -14.54 18.83
CA TYR A 26 5.31 -15.74 18.48
C TYR A 26 6.27 -16.91 18.24
N LYS A 27 5.72 -18.12 18.11
CA LYS A 27 6.52 -19.29 17.72
C LYS A 27 7.11 -19.03 16.34
N GLY A 28 8.38 -18.63 16.32
CA GLY A 28 9.10 -18.36 15.08
C GLY A 28 9.32 -16.88 14.73
N GLY A 29 9.31 -15.96 15.68
CA GLY A 29 9.75 -14.60 15.37
C GLY A 29 9.22 -13.53 16.29
N THR A 30 9.43 -12.29 15.88
CA THR A 30 8.96 -11.11 16.57
C THR A 30 8.42 -10.08 15.60
N GLU A 31 7.40 -9.35 16.02
CA GLU A 31 6.89 -8.19 15.29
C GLU A 31 6.77 -6.99 16.23
N GLN A 32 6.98 -5.80 15.68
CA GLN A 32 6.79 -4.55 16.39
C GLN A 32 6.16 -3.52 15.47
N TRP A 33 5.17 -2.81 16.00
CA TRP A 33 4.40 -1.79 15.31
C TRP A 33 4.63 -0.43 15.94
N THR A 34 4.88 0.59 15.13
CA THR A 34 4.82 1.99 15.58
C THR A 34 4.01 2.84 14.61
N SER A 35 3.41 3.90 15.11
CA SER A 35 2.67 4.90 14.33
C SER A 35 2.99 6.29 14.86
N ILE A 36 3.13 7.26 13.97
CA ILE A 36 3.34 8.66 14.31
C ILE A 36 2.45 9.51 13.41
N GLY A 37 1.66 10.40 14.01
CA GLY A 37 0.79 11.35 13.30
C GLY A 37 1.40 12.76 13.27
N ARG A 38 1.25 13.47 12.15
CA ARG A 38 1.67 14.88 12.01
C ARG A 38 0.67 15.67 11.17
N ILE A 39 0.56 16.97 11.43
CA ILE A 39 -0.16 17.89 10.55
C ILE A 39 0.88 18.67 9.73
N ILE A 40 0.76 18.63 8.40
CA ILE A 40 1.62 19.37 7.47
C ILE A 40 0.71 20.13 6.52
N GLN A 41 0.82 21.46 6.50
CA GLN A 41 -0.01 22.34 5.66
C GLN A 41 -1.51 22.00 5.77
N ASP A 42 -2.03 21.96 7.00
CA ASP A 42 -3.45 21.67 7.31
C ASP A 42 -3.97 20.27 6.92
N GLU A 43 -3.07 19.35 6.53
CA GLU A 43 -3.42 17.97 6.21
C GLU A 43 -2.80 16.99 7.22
N LEU A 44 -3.54 15.92 7.52
CA LEU A 44 -3.07 14.84 8.38
C LEU A 44 -2.19 13.88 7.58
N PHE A 45 -1.01 13.63 8.13
CA PHE A 45 -0.10 12.60 7.70
C PHE A 45 0.10 11.56 8.80
N LEU A 46 0.29 10.31 8.38
CA LEU A 46 0.54 9.19 9.27
C LEU A 46 1.72 8.37 8.74
N GLN A 47 2.74 8.20 9.58
CA GLN A 47 3.78 7.20 9.34
C GLN A 47 3.47 5.97 10.19
N ARG A 48 3.50 4.79 9.57
CA ARG A 48 3.46 3.52 10.29
C ARG A 48 4.72 2.72 9.98
N THR A 49 5.35 2.15 11.00
CA THR A 49 6.51 1.27 10.83
C THR A 49 6.21 -0.09 11.41
N LEU A 50 6.52 -1.12 10.64
CA LEU A 50 6.51 -2.52 11.02
C LEU A 50 7.92 -3.07 10.94
N VAL A 51 8.37 -3.66 12.04
CA VAL A 51 9.61 -4.43 12.07
C VAL A 51 9.25 -5.87 12.38
N ILE A 52 9.59 -6.78 11.47
CA ILE A 52 9.45 -8.23 11.67
C ILE A 52 10.83 -8.84 11.67
N TRP A 53 11.08 -9.75 12.60
CA TRP A 53 12.22 -10.66 12.57
C TRP A 53 11.72 -12.10 12.62
N PHE A 54 12.33 -12.98 11.86
CA PHE A 54 12.01 -14.40 11.87
C PHE A 54 13.25 -15.23 11.53
N PRO A 55 13.37 -16.43 12.11
CA PRO A 55 14.50 -17.31 11.89
C PRO A 55 14.46 -17.97 10.50
N GLU A 56 15.63 -18.41 10.04
CA GLU A 56 15.84 -19.09 8.75
C GLU A 56 14.86 -20.24 8.48
N TYR A 57 14.66 -21.09 9.49
CA TYR A 57 14.01 -22.39 9.33
C TYR A 57 12.51 -22.31 8.98
N LEU A 58 11.86 -21.17 9.16
CA LEU A 58 10.41 -21.04 8.89
C LEU A 58 10.08 -20.92 7.41
N GLY A 59 11.08 -20.75 6.54
CA GLY A 59 10.83 -20.57 5.14
C GLY A 59 10.00 -19.32 4.83
N VAL A 60 10.05 -18.89 3.57
CA VAL A 60 9.47 -17.62 3.17
C VAL A 60 7.95 -17.67 3.01
N GLN A 61 7.44 -18.84 2.63
CA GLN A 61 6.01 -19.04 2.40
C GLN A 61 5.20 -18.98 3.70
N GLU A 62 5.74 -19.52 4.79
CA GLU A 62 5.09 -19.47 6.11
C GLU A 62 5.01 -18.02 6.61
N LEU A 63 6.04 -17.21 6.34
CA LEU A 63 6.02 -15.78 6.63
C LEU A 63 4.88 -15.06 5.90
N LEU A 64 4.83 -15.17 4.56
CA LEU A 64 3.83 -14.44 3.78
C LEU A 64 2.40 -14.85 4.15
N GLY A 65 2.20 -16.10 4.62
CA GLY A 65 0.92 -16.56 5.17
C GLY A 65 0.56 -15.92 6.51
N LYS A 66 1.55 -15.75 7.40
CA LYS A 66 1.35 -15.24 8.77
C LYS A 66 1.30 -13.71 8.86
N PHE A 67 2.12 -13.01 8.09
CA PHE A 67 2.30 -11.56 8.25
C PHE A 67 1.55 -10.78 7.19
N TYR A 68 0.67 -9.90 7.66
CA TYR A 68 0.11 -8.83 6.85
C TYR A 68 1.01 -7.60 6.98
N LEU A 69 1.52 -7.09 5.86
CA LEU A 69 2.27 -5.83 5.83
C LEU A 69 1.30 -4.71 5.40
N PRO A 70 0.65 -3.99 6.33
CA PRO A 70 -0.27 -2.91 6.00
C PRO A 70 0.51 -1.69 5.51
N ILE A 71 0.75 -1.67 4.21
CA ILE A 71 1.11 -0.43 3.51
C ILE A 71 -0.17 0.38 3.29
N CYS A 72 -1.12 -0.20 2.55
CA CYS A 72 -2.48 0.30 2.39
C CYS A 72 -3.37 -0.85 1.88
N LEU A 73 -4.69 -0.64 1.83
CA LEU A 73 -5.64 -1.65 1.34
C LEU A 73 -5.40 -2.05 -0.13
N HIS A 74 -4.72 -1.21 -0.90
CA HIS A 74 -4.43 -1.43 -2.31
C HIS A 74 -3.16 -2.25 -2.57
N ILE A 75 -2.27 -2.35 -1.59
CA ILE A 75 -0.98 -3.05 -1.72
C ILE A 75 -0.99 -4.23 -0.74
N SER A 76 -0.98 -5.45 -1.28
CA SER A 76 -0.93 -6.67 -0.48
C SER A 76 0.49 -7.24 -0.42
N SER A 77 0.88 -7.71 0.77
CA SER A 77 2.04 -8.58 0.97
C SER A 77 1.77 -10.04 0.62
N ASN A 78 0.50 -10.45 0.57
CA ASN A 78 0.13 -11.85 0.49
C ASN A 78 -0.45 -12.20 -0.90
N ILE A 79 0.13 -13.21 -1.55
CA ILE A 79 -0.27 -13.72 -2.86
C ILE A 79 -1.40 -14.76 -2.76
N LYS A 80 -1.54 -15.44 -1.62
CA LYS A 80 -2.34 -16.67 -1.45
C LYS A 80 -3.72 -16.50 -0.81
N ARG A 81 -4.08 -15.36 -0.24
CA ARG A 81 -5.40 -15.16 0.43
C ARG A 81 -6.62 -15.11 -0.51
N GLN A 82 -6.52 -15.62 -1.73
CA GLN A 82 -7.64 -15.61 -2.68
C GLN A 82 -8.67 -16.71 -2.40
N GLU A 83 -8.33 -17.74 -1.61
CA GLU A 83 -9.20 -18.90 -1.39
C GLU A 83 -10.21 -18.75 -0.23
N ASP A 84 -9.96 -17.88 0.75
CA ASP A 84 -10.76 -17.83 1.99
C ASP A 84 -12.00 -16.93 1.96
N GLY A 85 -12.49 -16.50 0.79
CA GLY A 85 -13.75 -15.75 0.65
C GLY A 85 -13.79 -14.34 1.27
N TYR A 86 -12.81 -13.95 2.10
CA TYR A 86 -12.68 -12.61 2.63
C TYR A 86 -11.93 -11.70 1.65
N VAL A 87 -12.69 -10.79 1.04
CA VAL A 87 -12.30 -9.84 -0.01
C VAL A 87 -11.32 -8.76 0.50
N HIS A 88 -10.11 -9.15 0.89
CA HIS A 88 -9.02 -8.21 1.18
C HIS A 88 -7.88 -8.40 0.17
N SER A 89 -8.26 -8.53 -1.10
CA SER A 89 -7.33 -8.70 -2.21
C SER A 89 -6.77 -7.34 -2.61
N GLY A 90 -5.64 -6.95 -2.01
CA GLY A 90 -4.89 -5.79 -2.49
C GLY A 90 -4.63 -5.92 -4.00
N LEU A 91 -4.94 -4.86 -4.73
CA LEU A 91 -4.87 -4.83 -6.19
C LEU A 91 -3.44 -4.95 -6.71
N TYR A 92 -2.46 -4.53 -5.91
CA TYR A 92 -1.04 -4.57 -6.25
C TYR A 92 -0.28 -5.43 -5.25
N THR A 93 0.79 -6.06 -5.71
CA THR A 93 1.69 -6.84 -4.84
C THR A 93 2.99 -6.08 -4.63
N LEU A 94 3.59 -6.23 -3.44
CA LEU A 94 4.91 -5.69 -3.13
C LEU A 94 5.99 -6.36 -3.99
N PRO A 95 6.66 -5.64 -4.91
CA PRO A 95 7.63 -6.24 -5.82
C PRO A 95 8.80 -6.90 -5.08
N GLU A 96 9.21 -6.37 -3.93
CA GLU A 96 10.26 -6.92 -3.08
C GLU A 96 9.91 -8.30 -2.48
N LEU A 97 8.63 -8.71 -2.59
CA LEU A 97 8.10 -9.96 -2.07
C LEU A 97 7.56 -10.89 -3.18
N VAL A 98 7.61 -10.51 -4.46
CA VAL A 98 6.90 -11.22 -5.55
C VAL A 98 7.63 -12.45 -6.08
N GLU A 99 8.90 -12.69 -5.72
CA GLU A 99 9.71 -13.74 -6.37
C GLU A 99 10.49 -14.58 -5.34
N LEU A 100 9.77 -15.35 -4.52
CA LEU A 100 10.33 -16.02 -3.35
C LEU A 100 10.46 -17.55 -3.50
N SER A 101 10.64 -18.06 -4.72
CA SER A 101 10.92 -19.49 -4.91
C SER A 101 12.27 -19.91 -4.31
N ARG A 102 13.20 -18.97 -4.11
CA ARG A 102 14.56 -19.20 -3.58
C ARG A 102 14.86 -18.50 -2.24
N GLY A 103 13.89 -17.84 -1.63
CA GLY A 103 14.11 -17.02 -0.43
C GLY A 103 13.93 -15.52 -0.68
N PHE A 104 14.10 -14.70 0.36
CA PHE A 104 14.08 -13.25 0.23
C PHE A 104 15.30 -12.75 -0.53
N LYS A 105 15.09 -11.73 -1.37
CA LYS A 105 16.18 -10.91 -1.86
C LYS A 105 16.40 -9.77 -0.88
N SER A 106 17.62 -9.63 -0.37
CA SER A 106 17.97 -8.47 0.44
C SER A 106 17.76 -7.19 -0.37
N CYS A 107 17.17 -6.18 0.26
CA CYS A 107 17.03 -4.84 -0.29
C CYS A 107 17.19 -3.83 0.83
N GLU A 108 17.72 -2.67 0.48
CA GLU A 108 17.94 -1.58 1.42
C GLU A 108 17.16 -0.36 0.95
N ASN A 109 16.24 0.12 1.80
CA ASN A 109 15.42 1.30 1.57
C ASN A 109 14.76 1.33 0.17
N SER A 110 14.24 0.19 -0.31
CA SER A 110 13.48 0.17 -1.55
C SER A 110 12.24 1.03 -1.41
N LEU A 111 12.06 1.99 -2.31
CA LEU A 111 11.00 3.00 -2.25
C LEU A 111 9.89 2.68 -3.25
N GLY A 112 8.66 2.66 -2.76
CA GLY A 112 7.49 2.46 -3.60
C GLY A 112 6.31 3.34 -3.25
N SER A 113 5.35 3.41 -4.18
CA SER A 113 4.15 4.22 -4.06
C SER A 113 2.92 3.46 -4.50
N CYS A 114 1.82 3.64 -3.79
CA CYS A 114 0.51 3.18 -4.24
C CYS A 114 0.04 4.01 -5.44
N PRO A 115 -0.38 3.40 -6.56
CA PRO A 115 -0.92 4.13 -7.70
C PRO A 115 -2.33 4.65 -7.46
N ILE A 116 -3.06 4.11 -6.47
CA ILE A 116 -4.44 4.49 -6.18
C ILE A 116 -4.50 5.57 -5.11
N CYS A 117 -3.98 5.30 -3.91
CA CYS A 117 -4.11 6.19 -2.75
C CYS A 117 -2.82 6.96 -2.44
N PHE A 118 -2.91 7.93 -1.54
CA PHE A 118 -1.78 8.74 -1.06
C PHE A 118 -0.93 8.01 -0.03
N THR A 119 -0.41 6.84 -0.42
CA THR A 119 0.54 6.07 0.38
C THR A 119 1.84 5.90 -0.37
N ASP A 120 2.95 6.29 0.25
CA ASP A 120 4.30 5.88 -0.09
C ASP A 120 4.83 4.89 0.94
N TYR A 121 5.85 4.12 0.61
CA TYR A 121 6.51 3.26 1.56
C TYR A 121 8.01 3.15 1.26
N SER A 122 8.74 2.74 2.29
CA SER A 122 10.10 2.23 2.20
C SER A 122 10.15 0.84 2.81
N ILE A 123 10.84 -0.09 2.17
CA ILE A 123 11.05 -1.44 2.69
C ILE A 123 12.53 -1.80 2.68
N THR A 124 12.98 -2.38 3.78
CA THR A 124 14.32 -2.93 3.96
C THR A 124 14.18 -4.40 4.34
N ILE A 125 14.83 -5.27 3.59
CA ILE A 125 14.88 -6.71 3.86
C ILE A 125 16.35 -7.07 3.98
N ARG A 126 16.74 -7.61 5.14
CA ARG A 126 18.13 -7.98 5.39
C ARG A 126 18.24 -9.28 6.16
N TRP A 127 19.32 -9.99 5.90
CA TRP A 127 19.75 -11.13 6.70
C TRP A 127 20.49 -10.64 7.95
N GLU A 128 20.10 -11.12 9.12
CA GLU A 128 20.78 -10.83 10.38
C GLU A 128 21.55 -12.07 10.88
N THR A 129 22.84 -11.89 11.16
CA THR A 129 23.75 -12.95 11.62
C THR A 129 24.17 -12.81 13.08
N ARG A 130 24.05 -11.61 13.67
CA ARG A 130 24.74 -11.24 14.93
C ARG A 130 24.18 -11.86 16.21
N GLN A 131 22.91 -12.24 16.25
CA GLN A 131 22.28 -12.82 17.46
C GLN A 131 21.45 -14.06 17.17
N LYS A 132 20.75 -14.09 16.04
CA LYS A 132 19.99 -15.23 15.55
C LYS A 132 19.95 -15.17 14.03
N GLN A 133 20.34 -16.26 13.36
CA GLN A 133 20.26 -16.37 11.91
C GLN A 133 18.82 -16.28 11.44
N GLY A 134 18.53 -15.27 10.63
CA GLY A 134 17.18 -15.02 10.19
C GLY A 134 17.05 -13.75 9.37
N TRP A 135 15.84 -13.51 8.90
CA TRP A 135 15.48 -12.35 8.11
C TRP A 135 14.85 -11.29 9.00
N ARG A 136 15.22 -10.04 8.74
CA ARG A 136 14.54 -8.85 9.26
C ARG A 136 13.92 -8.09 8.10
N ILE A 137 12.63 -7.80 8.24
CA ILE A 137 11.87 -6.98 7.30
C ILE A 137 11.41 -5.74 8.07
N GLU A 138 11.76 -4.58 7.54
CA GLU A 138 11.30 -3.29 8.04
C GLU A 138 10.51 -2.60 6.95
N VAL A 139 9.26 -2.26 7.23
CA VAL A 139 8.37 -1.54 6.31
C VAL A 139 7.93 -0.27 7.00
N ALA A 140 8.21 0.89 6.40
CA ALA A 140 7.60 2.14 6.81
C ALA A 140 6.66 2.63 5.71
N SER A 141 5.39 2.87 6.06
CA SER A 141 4.40 3.49 5.17
C SER A 141 4.13 4.93 5.60
N TYR A 142 3.92 5.81 4.63
CA TYR A 142 3.66 7.23 4.78
C TYR A 142 2.35 7.53 4.07
N GLN A 143 1.34 7.95 4.82
CA GLN A 143 -0.01 8.17 4.33
C GLN A 143 -0.41 9.63 4.49
N GLN A 144 -0.96 10.23 3.44
CA GLN A 144 -1.63 11.53 3.51
C GLN A 144 -3.14 11.30 3.50
N LEU A 145 -3.79 11.65 4.60
CA LEU A 145 -5.21 11.40 4.85
C LEU A 145 -6.09 12.61 4.52
N GLY A 146 -5.49 13.68 3.99
CA GLY A 146 -6.16 14.92 3.64
C GLY A 146 -6.45 15.79 4.84
N SER A 147 -7.42 16.67 4.72
CA SER A 147 -7.78 17.62 5.79
C SER A 147 -8.57 16.95 6.92
N CYS A 148 -9.15 15.78 6.64
CA CYS A 148 -10.09 15.05 7.50
C CYS A 148 -11.27 15.90 8.00
N ARG A 149 -11.59 17.00 7.30
CA ARG A 149 -12.70 17.91 7.62
C ARG A 149 -14.06 17.33 7.22
N SER A 150 -14.05 16.43 6.24
CA SER A 150 -15.24 15.78 5.70
C SER A 150 -15.00 14.28 5.56
N PRO A 151 -15.99 13.42 5.89
CA PRO A 151 -15.93 12.00 5.55
C PRO A 151 -15.92 11.78 4.02
N TYR A 152 -16.29 12.80 3.24
CA TYR A 152 -16.24 12.81 1.78
C TYR A 152 -14.90 13.32 1.22
N ASP A 153 -13.91 13.63 2.07
CA ASP A 153 -12.55 13.92 1.58
C ASP A 153 -12.02 12.69 0.85
N TRP A 154 -11.84 12.85 -0.47
CA TRP A 154 -11.51 11.76 -1.36
C TRP A 154 -10.15 11.12 -1.02
N LYS A 155 -9.21 11.84 -0.40
CA LYS A 155 -7.92 11.28 0.03
C LYS A 155 -8.11 10.26 1.16
N TRP A 156 -8.96 10.59 2.13
CA TRP A 156 -9.35 9.67 3.20
C TRP A 156 -10.10 8.46 2.64
N ARG A 157 -11.09 8.68 1.77
CA ARG A 157 -11.86 7.60 1.15
C ARG A 157 -10.99 6.64 0.35
N LEU A 158 -10.03 7.15 -0.42
CA LEU A 158 -9.04 6.31 -1.10
C LEU A 158 -8.13 5.52 -0.14
N ALA A 159 -7.97 5.92 1.12
CA ALA A 159 -7.21 5.12 2.08
C ALA A 159 -8.07 4.02 2.73
N ALA A 160 -9.37 4.26 2.87
CA ALA A 160 -10.32 3.42 3.60
C ALA A 160 -11.15 2.47 2.71
N GLU A 161 -11.32 2.81 1.44
CA GLU A 161 -12.10 2.03 0.47
C GLU A 161 -11.15 1.37 -0.54
N GLN A 162 -11.48 0.15 -0.98
CA GLN A 162 -10.79 -0.51 -2.11
C GLN A 162 -11.19 0.10 -3.47
N SER A 163 -12.04 1.13 -3.46
CA SER A 163 -12.68 1.60 -4.68
C SER A 163 -11.80 2.57 -5.48
N THR A 164 -11.83 2.36 -6.81
CA THR A 164 -11.22 3.24 -7.81
C THR A 164 -12.21 4.27 -8.38
N TRP A 165 -13.33 4.56 -7.69
CA TRP A 165 -14.31 5.55 -8.18
C TRP A 165 -13.71 6.95 -8.35
N ASN A 166 -12.68 7.28 -7.56
CA ASN A 166 -11.98 8.56 -7.66
C ASN A 166 -10.78 8.47 -8.59
N GLU A 167 -10.32 9.63 -9.06
CA GLU A 167 -9.12 9.71 -9.89
C GLU A 167 -7.90 9.12 -9.15
N PRO A 168 -7.25 8.08 -9.70
CA PRO A 168 -6.15 7.42 -9.02
C PRO A 168 -4.96 8.39 -8.89
N ARG A 169 -4.26 8.32 -7.75
CA ARG A 169 -3.10 9.16 -7.46
C ARG A 169 -2.09 9.20 -8.61
N CYS A 170 -1.84 8.08 -9.29
CA CYS A 170 -0.85 8.00 -10.37
C CYS A 170 -1.10 8.97 -11.53
N ARG A 171 -2.31 9.50 -11.69
CA ARG A 171 -2.63 10.51 -12.71
C ARG A 171 -2.35 11.94 -12.25
N THR A 172 -2.39 12.18 -10.94
CA THR A 172 -2.36 13.54 -10.39
C THR A 172 -1.06 13.86 -9.67
N ARG A 173 -0.25 12.87 -9.29
CA ARG A 173 0.95 13.04 -8.47
C ARG A 173 2.10 12.16 -8.94
N LYS A 174 3.31 12.51 -8.50
CA LYS A 174 4.51 11.69 -8.64
C LYS A 174 4.60 10.66 -7.50
N PRO A 175 5.26 9.50 -7.73
CA PRO A 175 5.61 8.58 -6.65
C PRO A 175 6.57 9.29 -5.67
N GLY A 176 6.57 8.90 -4.39
CA GLY A 176 7.46 9.46 -3.37
C GLY A 176 7.04 10.78 -2.72
N LEU A 177 6.08 11.51 -3.31
CA LEU A 177 5.68 12.84 -2.84
C LEU A 177 5.15 12.89 -1.40
N VAL A 178 4.42 11.87 -0.94
CA VAL A 178 3.88 11.82 0.43
C VAL A 178 5.02 11.63 1.42
N ARG A 179 5.95 10.71 1.13
CA ARG A 179 7.17 10.52 1.94
C ARG A 179 8.05 11.77 1.92
N GLN A 180 8.24 12.40 0.77
CA GLN A 180 9.00 13.65 0.65
C GLN A 180 8.45 14.72 1.57
N ARG A 181 7.14 14.99 1.53
CA ARG A 181 6.49 15.98 2.41
C ARG A 181 6.62 15.60 3.89
N TRP A 182 6.57 14.32 4.21
CA TRP A 182 6.77 13.84 5.57
C TRP A 182 8.19 14.13 6.10
N MET A 183 9.21 13.85 5.28
CA MET A 183 10.62 13.98 5.67
C MET A 183 11.12 15.43 5.60
N CYS A 184 10.66 16.19 4.62
CA CYS A 184 11.03 17.58 4.39
C CYS A 184 9.77 18.39 4.04
N PRO A 185 9.05 18.89 5.05
CA PRO A 185 7.84 19.70 4.85
C PRO A 185 8.08 20.95 3.98
N ASP A 186 9.30 21.47 3.98
CA ASP A 186 9.72 22.65 3.22
C ASP A 186 10.01 22.35 1.73
N GLY A 187 9.99 21.07 1.32
CA GLY A 187 10.04 20.67 -0.09
C GLY A 187 11.42 20.69 -0.75
N LEU A 188 12.51 20.76 0.02
CA LEU A 188 13.88 20.88 -0.50
C LEU A 188 14.43 19.58 -1.12
N ILE A 189 13.82 18.43 -0.83
CA ILE A 189 14.23 17.12 -1.35
C ILE A 189 13.32 16.75 -2.52
N GLN A 190 13.82 16.17 -3.61
CA GLN A 190 12.96 15.70 -4.71
C GLN A 190 12.20 14.41 -4.32
N PRO A 191 10.98 14.18 -4.84
CA PRO A 191 10.28 12.92 -4.60
C PRO A 191 10.98 11.75 -5.31
N GLU A 192 11.20 10.67 -4.57
CA GLU A 192 11.87 9.45 -5.03
C GLU A 192 10.97 8.22 -4.91
N GLY A 193 11.18 7.23 -5.78
CA GLY A 193 10.50 5.94 -5.74
C GLY A 193 9.73 5.63 -7.02
N LYS A 194 9.05 4.49 -7.03
CA LYS A 194 8.30 4.00 -8.19
C LYS A 194 6.90 3.59 -7.77
N TYR A 195 5.93 3.76 -8.66
CA TYR A 195 4.62 3.16 -8.44
C TYR A 195 4.73 1.63 -8.47
N VAL A 196 4.03 0.95 -7.55
CA VAL A 196 3.96 -0.52 -7.60
C VAL A 196 3.22 -0.98 -8.85
N GLY A 197 3.72 -2.03 -9.50
CA GLY A 197 3.29 -2.35 -10.86
C GLY A 197 3.39 -3.83 -11.23
N LYS A 198 2.36 -4.59 -10.85
CA LYS A 198 1.55 -5.52 -11.66
C LYS A 198 0.18 -5.54 -10.97
N ALA A 199 -0.86 -4.97 -11.58
CA ALA A 199 -2.20 -5.09 -11.02
C ALA A 199 -2.63 -6.56 -11.10
N ARG A 200 -3.16 -7.14 -10.02
CA ARG A 200 -3.82 -8.43 -10.11
C ARG A 200 -5.05 -8.25 -10.99
N ARG A 201 -5.10 -8.95 -12.12
CA ARG A 201 -6.26 -8.92 -13.01
C ARG A 201 -7.48 -9.40 -12.23
N GLN A 202 -8.36 -8.49 -11.86
CA GLN A 202 -9.72 -8.84 -11.50
C GLN A 202 -10.55 -8.83 -12.78
N PRO A 203 -11.24 -9.92 -13.15
CA PRO A 203 -12.18 -9.93 -14.27
C PRO A 203 -13.19 -8.79 -14.10
N GLY A 204 -13.29 -7.90 -15.10
CA GLY A 204 -14.24 -6.78 -15.09
C GLY A 204 -13.79 -5.50 -14.37
N SER A 205 -12.58 -5.40 -13.83
CA SER A 205 -12.11 -4.12 -13.26
C SER A 205 -11.72 -3.13 -14.37
N LEU A 206 -11.91 -1.83 -14.14
CA LEU A 206 -11.46 -0.77 -15.06
C LEU A 206 -9.94 -0.81 -15.32
N LEU A 207 -9.17 -1.39 -14.39
CA LEU A 207 -7.74 -1.66 -14.51
C LEU A 207 -7.41 -2.90 -15.39
N GLY A 208 -8.41 -3.74 -15.69
CA GLY A 208 -8.37 -4.84 -16.67
C GLY A 208 -9.00 -4.51 -18.02
N SER A 209 -9.54 -3.31 -18.20
CA SER A 209 -9.92 -2.82 -19.53
C SER A 209 -8.65 -2.52 -20.34
N ARG A 210 -8.73 -2.56 -21.68
CA ARG A 210 -7.62 -2.25 -22.62
C ARG A 210 -6.95 -0.87 -22.44
N ARG A 211 -7.35 -0.10 -21.42
CA ARG A 211 -6.73 1.17 -21.07
C ARG A 211 -5.75 0.93 -19.92
N CYS A 212 -4.47 1.09 -20.26
CA CYS A 212 -3.37 1.25 -19.33
C CYS A 212 -3.83 2.05 -18.08
N PRO A 213 -3.48 1.65 -16.84
CA PRO A 213 -3.80 2.41 -15.63
C PRO A 213 -3.38 3.89 -15.72
N TRP A 214 -2.38 4.14 -16.56
CA TRP A 214 -1.73 5.41 -16.88
C TRP A 214 -2.45 6.23 -17.97
N GLY A 215 -3.59 5.78 -18.49
CA GLY A 215 -4.42 6.50 -19.46
C GLY A 215 -4.21 6.06 -20.92
N ALA A 216 -5.05 6.57 -21.82
CA ALA A 216 -5.10 6.17 -23.23
C ALA A 216 -3.94 6.72 -24.10
N GLY A 217 -2.99 7.47 -23.52
CA GLY A 217 -1.88 8.11 -24.23
C GLY A 217 -0.49 7.71 -23.71
N CYS A 218 -0.38 6.59 -22.99
CA CYS A 218 0.89 6.18 -22.37
C CYS A 218 1.77 5.42 -23.39
N TYR A 219 2.52 6.16 -24.22
CA TYR A 219 3.49 5.64 -25.19
C TYR A 219 4.94 5.67 -24.67
N GLY A 220 5.13 5.50 -23.36
CA GLY A 220 6.47 5.43 -22.76
C GLY A 220 7.06 4.02 -22.84
N PRO A 221 8.40 3.86 -22.93
CA PRO A 221 9.06 2.54 -23.02
C PRO A 221 8.74 1.61 -21.84
N GLU A 222 8.40 2.16 -20.68
CA GLU A 222 7.95 1.41 -19.49
C GLU A 222 6.62 0.65 -19.69
N CYS A 223 5.79 1.07 -20.67
CA CYS A 223 4.59 0.36 -21.08
C CYS A 223 4.89 -0.72 -22.12
N GLU A 224 5.81 -0.46 -23.06
CA GLU A 224 6.11 -1.35 -24.20
C GLU A 224 6.81 -2.65 -23.76
N GLU A 225 7.79 -2.56 -22.83
CA GLU A 225 8.50 -3.73 -22.31
C GLU A 225 7.59 -4.71 -21.54
N ARG A 226 6.38 -4.29 -21.14
CA ARG A 226 5.44 -5.12 -20.37
C ARG A 226 4.38 -5.85 -21.21
N TYR A 227 4.14 -5.42 -22.45
CA TYR A 227 3.14 -6.06 -23.32
C TYR A 227 3.68 -7.30 -24.05
N ASN A 228 4.95 -7.30 -24.46
CA ASN A 228 5.53 -8.39 -25.27
C ASN A 228 5.76 -9.70 -24.51
N ALA A 229 5.68 -9.69 -23.17
CA ALA A 229 5.89 -10.88 -22.35
C ALA A 229 4.64 -11.79 -22.24
N GLU A 230 3.46 -11.37 -22.71
CA GLU A 230 2.18 -12.07 -22.48
C GLU A 230 1.47 -12.60 -23.74
N GLU A 231 1.99 -12.38 -24.95
CA GLU A 231 1.36 -12.91 -26.18
C GLU A 231 1.39 -14.44 -26.33
N ASN A 232 2.10 -15.16 -25.45
CA ASN A 232 2.30 -16.61 -25.59
C ASN A 232 1.29 -17.52 -24.85
N HIS A 233 0.21 -16.98 -24.25
CA HIS A 233 -0.79 -17.82 -23.59
C HIS A 233 -2.24 -17.48 -23.99
N PRO A 234 -3.01 -18.45 -24.52
CA PRO A 234 -4.38 -18.21 -24.96
C PRO A 234 -5.34 -18.04 -23.77
N PRO A 235 -6.40 -17.20 -23.90
CA PRO A 235 -7.34 -16.93 -22.82
C PRO A 235 -8.27 -18.12 -22.55
N ARG A 236 -8.47 -18.47 -21.28
CA ARG A 236 -9.56 -19.35 -20.84
C ARG A 236 -10.88 -18.57 -20.78
N VAL A 237 -11.91 -19.17 -21.35
CA VAL A 237 -13.27 -18.64 -21.56
C VAL A 237 -14.12 -18.76 -20.29
N ASP A 238 -14.90 -17.70 -20.03
CA ASP A 238 -16.13 -17.54 -19.24
C ASP A 238 -16.28 -18.17 -17.85
N PHE A 239 -16.53 -17.34 -16.84
CA PHE A 239 -17.58 -17.54 -15.82
C PHE A 239 -17.81 -16.18 -15.10
N PHE A 240 -19.06 -15.87 -14.74
CA PHE A 240 -19.58 -14.66 -14.06
C PHE A 240 -20.15 -13.52 -14.92
N ARG A 241 -21.26 -13.81 -15.61
CA ARG A 241 -22.40 -12.88 -15.66
C ARG A 241 -23.37 -13.27 -14.57
N ARG A 242 -23.57 -12.42 -13.55
CA ARG A 242 -24.86 -12.09 -12.90
C ARG A 242 -24.64 -11.37 -11.57
N ASN A 243 -25.54 -10.40 -11.30
CA ASN A 243 -25.81 -9.69 -10.05
C ASN A 243 -25.05 -8.39 -9.78
N LEU A 244 -25.51 -7.31 -10.45
CA LEU A 244 -25.51 -5.96 -9.90
C LEU A 244 -26.90 -5.37 -10.11
N THR A 245 -27.80 -5.56 -9.14
CA THR A 245 -29.04 -4.78 -9.02
C THR A 245 -28.83 -3.66 -8.01
N TRP A 246 -29.22 -2.48 -8.47
CA TRP A 246 -29.04 -1.16 -7.89
C TRP A 246 -29.88 -0.94 -6.62
N TRP A 247 -29.35 -0.18 -5.65
CA TRP A 247 -30.16 0.58 -4.69
C TRP A 247 -29.47 1.92 -4.39
N TYR A 248 -30.09 3.02 -4.83
CA TYR A 248 -29.87 4.36 -4.30
C TYR A 248 -30.87 4.59 -3.16
N PRO A 249 -30.50 5.24 -2.05
CA PRO A 249 -31.48 5.82 -1.13
C PRO A 249 -31.92 7.19 -1.66
N THR A 250 -33.23 7.34 -1.88
CA THR A 250 -33.89 8.65 -1.97
C THR A 250 -33.79 9.38 -0.64
N GLU A 251 -33.55 10.69 -0.74
CA GLU A 251 -33.58 11.66 0.35
C GLU A 251 -34.93 11.64 1.09
N VAL A 252 -34.88 11.86 2.41
CA VAL A 252 -36.00 12.33 3.24
C VAL A 252 -35.47 13.44 4.12
#